data_AF-A0A699ZYQ4-F1
#
_entry.id   AF-A0A699ZYQ4-F1
#
_cell.length_a   1.000
_cell.length_b   1.000
_cell.length_c   1.000
_cell.angle_alpha   90.00
_cell.angle_beta   90.00
_cell.angle_gamma   90.00
#
_symmetry.space_group_name_H-M   'P 1'
#
loop_
_entity.id
_entity.type
_entity.pdbx_description
1 polymer ?
#
loop_
_entity_poly.entity_id
_entity_poly.type
_entity_poly.pdbx_seq_one_letter_code
_entity_poly.pdbx_strand_id
1 'polypeptide(L)'
;MQKAMAAPLNKGEQPQHNQNPGAFFCQFSRIRLMSTTGSAFLTTGQHEWAELSKMVFKLRPGEKVQLPRNWLRRQLFLLTQNNTFELLMLLVVLANVLVLAMNNYSMSQQEAAALAKANIVFVGLYAAEAAVKITALGWRLYWKNNWHRFDLLLLALGLLDLVVPALQLNYLRVLRVLRLQGVIRLMRAARSPALVAAASNIRALFVTLLASLPAFGNVGALIALIFFMYAYVGVYLFGTLNWNIGINEHVNFRNFIMACSALLRVATGDNWSNILLDCIPQPQCDPEVAINFTPTLTLALALALNLALNLALNLALNLALNLNLNLALNLALNLALSVVPVILLSLFCAVVIETFEKTSDQEEWKLSPEALEEFVTLWSEYDDGSGTIAPRELEELLLKLEPPLGLGSMADNKDVLRFVYDLDIPLVAGRVPFHKTAFEL
;
A
#
# COMPACT_ATOMS: atom_id res chain seq x y z
N MET A 1 35.93 23.06 35.20
CA MET A 1 36.79 23.79 34.23
C MET A 1 36.26 23.48 32.84
N GLN A 2 35.25 24.22 32.39
CA GLN A 2 35.32 25.34 31.43
C GLN A 2 35.67 24.92 29.98
N LYS A 3 34.74 25.32 29.08
CA LYS A 3 34.82 25.44 27.60
C LYS A 3 34.56 24.20 26.74
N ALA A 4 33.32 24.11 26.25
CA ALA A 4 33.00 23.75 24.86
C ALA A 4 31.75 24.56 24.46
N MET A 5 31.95 25.83 24.09
CA MET A 5 31.74 26.36 22.73
C MET A 5 30.31 26.15 22.20
N ALA A 6 29.47 27.13 22.53
CA ALA A 6 28.28 27.47 21.76
C ALA A 6 28.72 27.98 20.38
N ALA A 7 28.35 27.27 19.31
CA ALA A 7 28.46 27.75 17.94
C ALA A 7 27.24 28.64 17.62
N PRO A 8 27.43 29.78 16.93
CA PRO A 8 26.35 30.70 16.62
C PRO A 8 25.45 30.14 15.51
N LEU A 9 24.13 30.24 15.71
CA LEU A 9 23.12 30.07 14.68
C LEU A 9 23.40 31.04 13.52
N ASN A 10 23.90 30.49 12.41
CA ASN A 10 24.07 31.24 11.18
C ASN A 10 22.68 31.51 10.59
N LYS A 11 22.19 32.74 10.77
CA LYS A 11 21.06 33.30 10.01
C LYS A 11 21.57 33.62 8.62
N GLY A 12 21.47 32.66 7.70
CA GLY A 12 21.82 32.83 6.30
C GLY A 12 20.87 32.04 5.42
N GLU A 13 20.19 32.77 4.54
CA GLU A 13 19.48 32.30 3.34
C GLU A 13 18.14 31.58 3.56
N GLN A 14 17.05 32.35 3.46
CA GLN A 14 15.79 31.84 2.93
C GLN A 14 16.01 31.54 1.43
N PRO A 15 15.89 30.30 0.95
CA PRO A 15 15.78 30.07 -0.47
C PRO A 15 14.35 30.42 -0.89
N GLN A 16 14.20 31.51 -1.65
CA GLN A 16 13.04 31.73 -2.51
C GLN A 16 13.02 30.64 -3.59
N HIS A 17 12.60 29.42 -3.24
CA HIS A 17 12.18 28.43 -4.23
C HIS A 17 11.23 27.41 -3.59
N ASN A 18 10.05 27.90 -3.21
CA ASN A 18 8.96 27.13 -2.60
C ASN A 18 8.21 26.22 -3.60
N GLN A 19 8.84 25.82 -4.70
CA GLN A 19 8.24 24.94 -5.71
C GLN A 19 9.13 23.76 -6.12
N ASN A 20 10.30 23.57 -5.48
CA ASN A 20 11.10 22.37 -5.71
C ASN A 20 10.61 21.23 -4.79
N PRO A 21 10.37 20.02 -5.33
CA PRO A 21 9.98 18.85 -4.53
C PRO A 21 10.94 18.60 -3.35
N GLY A 22 12.24 18.89 -3.52
CA GLY A 22 13.25 18.75 -2.47
C GLY A 22 13.10 19.73 -1.30
N ALA A 23 12.60 20.96 -1.53
CA ALA A 23 12.36 21.92 -0.46
C ALA A 23 11.15 21.54 0.40
N PHE A 24 10.09 21.05 -0.25
CA PHE A 24 8.94 20.46 0.44
C PHE A 24 9.34 19.23 1.27
N PHE A 25 10.17 18.35 0.70
CA PHE A 25 10.69 17.19 1.40
C PHE A 25 11.45 17.59 2.68
N CYS A 26 12.43 18.50 2.58
CA CYS A 26 13.21 18.93 3.74
C CYS A 26 12.35 19.58 4.84
N GLN A 27 11.34 20.40 4.49
CA GLN A 27 10.44 20.98 5.48
C GLN A 27 9.54 19.92 6.12
N PHE A 28 9.00 18.99 5.35
CA PHE A 28 8.13 17.93 5.84
C PHE A 28 8.87 16.99 6.79
N SER A 29 10.07 16.54 6.41
CA SER A 29 10.94 15.71 7.27
C SER A 29 11.27 16.43 8.59
N ARG A 30 11.57 17.74 8.53
CA ARG A 30 11.87 18.55 9.73
C ARG A 30 10.67 18.69 10.68
N ILE A 31 9.48 18.96 10.15
CA ILE A 31 8.25 19.10 10.96
C ILE A 31 7.89 17.76 11.61
N ARG A 32 8.12 16.65 10.91
CA ARG A 32 7.78 15.31 11.40
C ARG A 32 8.74 14.79 12.47
N LEU A 33 10.05 15.07 12.35
CA LEU A 33 11.04 14.82 13.40
C LEU A 33 10.69 15.54 14.71
N MET A 34 10.05 16.71 14.60
CA MET A 34 9.54 17.44 15.77
C MET A 34 8.23 16.87 16.32
N SER A 35 7.33 16.33 15.48
CA SER A 35 5.98 15.93 15.90
C SER A 35 5.83 14.48 16.36
N THR A 36 6.57 13.53 15.77
CA THR A 36 6.27 12.09 15.95
C THR A 36 7.05 11.45 17.11
N THR A 37 8.26 11.91 17.37
CA THR A 37 9.20 11.22 18.26
C THR A 37 9.67 12.08 19.42
N GLY A 38 9.48 13.40 19.38
CA GLY A 38 10.18 14.32 20.30
C GLY A 38 11.71 14.14 20.28
N SER A 39 12.23 13.39 19.29
CA SER A 39 13.59 12.86 19.22
C SER A 39 14.54 13.74 18.42
N ALA A 40 14.12 14.98 18.09
CA ALA A 40 14.99 15.95 17.46
C ALA A 40 16.31 16.18 18.22
N PHE A 41 16.39 15.73 19.49
CA PHE A 41 17.55 15.82 20.36
C PHE A 41 18.27 14.48 20.65
N LEU A 42 17.81 13.33 20.14
CA LEU A 42 18.47 12.04 20.38
C LEU A 42 19.59 11.81 19.37
N THR A 43 20.70 11.20 19.80
CA THR A 43 21.71 10.67 18.87
C THR A 43 21.15 9.46 18.13
N THR A 44 21.74 9.10 16.98
CA THR A 44 21.32 7.93 16.17
C THR A 44 21.29 6.64 17.01
N GLY A 45 22.33 6.39 17.81
CA GLY A 45 22.38 5.22 18.70
C GLY A 45 21.38 5.27 19.86
N GLN A 46 21.04 6.45 20.39
CA GLN A 46 19.99 6.57 21.41
C GLN A 46 18.60 6.30 20.84
N HIS A 47 18.36 6.72 19.59
CA HIS A 47 17.13 6.42 18.87
C HIS A 47 17.00 4.92 18.57
N GLU A 48 18.06 4.29 18.07
CA GLU A 48 18.15 2.84 17.86
C GLU A 48 17.79 2.07 19.14
N TRP A 49 18.46 2.37 20.26
CA TRP A 49 18.19 1.72 21.55
C TRP A 49 16.74 1.90 22.02
N ALA A 50 16.19 3.11 21.87
CA ALA A 50 14.82 3.40 22.31
C ALA A 50 13.77 2.63 21.47
N GLU A 51 13.96 2.52 20.16
CA GLU A 51 13.05 1.76 19.29
C GLU A 51 13.19 0.25 19.51
N LEU A 52 14.41 -0.29 19.59
CA LEU A 52 14.64 -1.70 19.90
C LEU A 52 14.04 -2.09 21.26
N SER A 53 14.22 -1.26 22.28
CA SER A 53 13.60 -1.48 23.60
C SER A 53 12.08 -1.60 23.48
N LYS A 54 11.43 -0.70 22.72
CA LYS A 54 9.97 -0.79 22.47
C LYS A 54 9.57 -2.07 21.74
N MET A 55 10.40 -2.57 20.83
CA MET A 55 10.15 -3.83 20.13
C MET A 55 10.25 -5.02 21.09
N VAL A 56 11.32 -5.10 21.90
CA VAL A 56 11.53 -6.15 22.91
C VAL A 56 10.37 -6.24 23.89
N PHE A 57 9.86 -5.10 24.39
CA PHE A 57 8.70 -5.09 25.28
C PHE A 57 7.41 -5.59 24.63
N LYS A 58 7.28 -5.49 23.30
CA LYS A 58 6.11 -5.97 22.55
C LYS A 58 6.21 -7.44 22.15
N LEU A 59 7.39 -8.05 22.22
CA LEU A 59 7.57 -9.47 21.90
C LEU A 59 6.68 -10.33 22.79
N ARG A 60 6.23 -11.47 22.27
CA ARG A 60 5.53 -12.48 23.07
C ARG A 60 6.15 -13.84 22.77
N PRO A 61 6.27 -14.73 23.77
CA PRO A 61 6.77 -16.06 23.53
C PRO A 61 5.86 -16.77 22.52
N GLY A 62 6.48 -17.51 21.59
CA GLY A 62 5.76 -18.27 20.57
C GLY A 62 4.87 -19.34 21.20
N GLU A 63 3.62 -19.44 20.74
CA GLU A 63 2.69 -20.46 21.25
C GLU A 63 3.08 -21.84 20.70
N LYS A 64 3.48 -22.75 21.59
CA LYS A 64 3.84 -24.13 21.19
C LYS A 64 2.62 -24.91 20.75
N VAL A 65 2.64 -25.38 19.50
CA VAL A 65 1.58 -26.25 18.97
C VAL A 65 1.74 -27.64 19.55
N GLN A 66 0.84 -28.01 20.48
CA GLN A 66 0.83 -29.35 21.07
C GLN A 66 0.48 -30.42 20.02
N LEU A 67 1.26 -31.50 19.99
CA LEU A 67 1.01 -32.64 19.11
C LEU A 67 -0.33 -33.31 19.46
N PRO A 68 -1.21 -33.55 18.47
CA PRO A 68 -2.48 -34.19 18.72
C PRO A 68 -2.29 -35.66 19.13
N ARG A 69 -3.06 -36.13 20.12
CA ARG A 69 -2.96 -37.52 20.65
C ARG A 69 -3.40 -38.59 19.64
N ASN A 70 -4.38 -38.30 18.80
CA ASN A 70 -4.94 -39.27 17.85
C ASN A 70 -3.93 -39.60 16.74
N TRP A 71 -3.71 -40.89 16.44
CA TRP A 71 -2.73 -41.32 15.45
C TRP A 71 -2.97 -40.71 14.06
N LEU A 72 -4.21 -40.77 13.54
CA LEU A 72 -4.55 -40.18 12.24
C LEU A 72 -4.26 -38.67 12.20
N ARG A 73 -4.69 -37.96 13.25
CA ARG A 73 -4.48 -36.51 13.36
C ARG A 73 -3.00 -36.16 13.48
N ARG A 74 -2.22 -36.99 14.16
CA ARG A 74 -0.76 -36.85 14.28
C ARG A 74 -0.07 -37.06 12.93
N GLN A 75 -0.44 -38.08 12.16
CA GLN A 75 0.13 -38.29 10.83
C GLN A 75 -0.20 -37.12 9.88
N LEU A 76 -1.45 -36.63 9.89
CA LEU A 76 -1.83 -35.46 9.11
C LEU A 76 -1.09 -34.20 9.56
N PHE A 77 -0.88 -34.02 10.86
CA PHE A 77 -0.08 -32.91 11.39
C PHE A 77 1.39 -32.97 10.93
N LEU A 78 1.99 -34.15 10.98
CA LEU A 78 3.35 -34.36 10.47
C LEU A 78 3.43 -34.11 8.96
N LEU A 79 2.44 -34.57 8.18
CA LEU A 79 2.36 -34.27 6.75
C LEU A 79 2.31 -32.76 6.48
N THR A 80 1.50 -32.00 7.24
CA THR A 80 1.39 -30.55 7.06
C THR A 80 2.63 -29.76 7.47
N GLN A 81 3.48 -30.33 8.34
CA GLN A 81 4.76 -29.74 8.77
C GLN A 81 5.89 -30.01 7.77
N ASN A 82 5.75 -31.01 6.88
CA ASN A 82 6.81 -31.35 5.94
C ASN A 82 6.96 -30.31 4.83
N ASN A 83 8.19 -29.81 4.64
CA ASN A 83 8.53 -28.86 3.56
C ASN A 83 8.20 -29.39 2.16
N THR A 84 8.24 -30.71 1.96
CA THR A 84 7.90 -31.36 0.69
C THR A 84 6.41 -31.19 0.35
N PHE A 85 5.54 -31.19 1.36
CA PHE A 85 4.10 -30.97 1.17
C PHE A 85 3.82 -29.53 0.76
N GLU A 86 4.46 -28.56 1.43
CA GLU A 86 4.37 -27.14 1.07
C GLU A 86 4.93 -26.88 -0.35
N LEU A 87 6.07 -27.49 -0.72
CA LEU A 87 6.63 -27.40 -2.07
C LEU A 87 5.68 -28.00 -3.13
N LEU A 88 5.08 -29.16 -2.86
CA LEU A 88 4.12 -29.80 -3.76
C LEU A 88 2.91 -28.87 -3.99
N MET A 89 2.36 -28.30 -2.92
CA MET A 89 1.23 -27.36 -3.05
C MET A 89 1.62 -26.09 -3.81
N LEU A 90 2.85 -25.60 -3.65
CA LEU A 90 3.37 -24.48 -4.45
C LEU A 90 3.44 -24.83 -5.95
N LEU A 91 3.92 -26.03 -6.29
CA LEU A 91 3.95 -26.52 -7.67
C LEU A 91 2.54 -26.64 -8.27
N VAL A 92 1.55 -27.08 -7.48
CA VAL A 92 0.14 -27.13 -7.90
C VAL A 92 -0.39 -25.72 -8.20
N VAL A 93 -0.03 -24.70 -7.40
CA VAL A 93 -0.40 -23.30 -7.69
C VAL A 93 0.27 -22.80 -8.97
N LEU A 94 1.56 -23.06 -9.16
CA LEU A 94 2.29 -22.71 -10.38
C LEU A 94 1.67 -23.34 -11.63
N ALA A 95 1.35 -24.64 -11.56
CA ALA A 95 0.67 -25.35 -12.64
C ALA A 95 -0.70 -24.73 -12.97
N ASN A 96 -1.48 -24.35 -11.95
CA ASN A 96 -2.77 -23.67 -12.15
C ASN A 96 -2.60 -22.31 -12.85
N VAL A 97 -1.59 -21.51 -12.46
CA VAL A 97 -1.31 -20.22 -13.13
C VAL A 97 -0.91 -20.42 -14.58
N LEU A 98 -0.10 -21.44 -14.88
CA LEU A 98 0.26 -21.76 -16.28
C LEU A 98 -0.97 -22.16 -17.10
N VAL A 99 -1.86 -22.99 -16.54
CA VAL A 99 -3.13 -23.35 -17.19
C VAL A 99 -4.03 -22.12 -17.39
N LEU A 100 -4.07 -21.19 -16.44
CA LEU A 100 -4.79 -19.93 -16.59
C LEU A 100 -4.20 -19.05 -17.69
N ALA A 101 -2.88 -19.03 -17.84
CA ALA A 101 -2.20 -18.27 -18.89
C ALA A 101 -2.44 -18.82 -20.31
N MET A 102 -2.83 -20.09 -20.45
CA MET A 102 -3.20 -20.70 -21.74
C MET A 102 -4.57 -20.23 -22.28
N ASN A 103 -5.33 -19.47 -21.51
CA ASN A 103 -6.64 -18.97 -21.90
C ASN A 103 -6.54 -17.92 -23.03
N ASN A 104 -6.93 -18.28 -24.26
CA ASN A 104 -6.87 -17.43 -25.45
C ASN A 104 -8.27 -17.10 -26.02
N TYR A 105 -8.43 -15.93 -26.66
CA TYR A 105 -9.69 -15.48 -27.28
C TYR A 105 -10.19 -16.46 -28.35
N SER A 106 -9.28 -17.03 -29.16
CA SER A 106 -9.63 -17.91 -30.29
C SER A 106 -9.61 -19.41 -29.94
N MET A 107 -9.86 -19.78 -28.68
CA MET A 107 -9.83 -21.18 -28.26
C MET A 107 -10.98 -22.00 -28.86
N SER A 108 -10.71 -23.25 -29.22
CA SER A 108 -11.72 -24.23 -29.59
C SER A 108 -12.58 -24.63 -28.39
N GLN A 109 -13.79 -25.14 -28.63
CA GLN A 109 -14.68 -25.61 -27.57
C GLN A 109 -14.07 -26.75 -26.75
N GLN A 110 -13.21 -27.56 -27.36
CA GLN A 110 -12.51 -28.66 -26.68
C GLN A 110 -11.45 -28.15 -25.71
N GLU A 111 -10.66 -27.15 -26.12
CA GLU A 111 -9.67 -26.49 -25.25
C GLU A 111 -10.37 -25.80 -24.08
N ALA A 112 -11.46 -25.07 -24.34
CA ALA A 112 -12.26 -24.43 -23.29
C ALA A 112 -12.78 -25.46 -22.27
N ALA A 113 -13.27 -26.60 -22.74
CA ALA A 113 -13.74 -27.69 -21.87
C ALA A 113 -12.59 -28.34 -21.08
N ALA A 114 -11.41 -28.48 -21.67
CA ALA A 114 -10.22 -29.00 -20.99
C ALA A 114 -9.77 -28.06 -19.86
N LEU A 115 -9.70 -26.74 -20.12
CA LEU A 115 -9.37 -25.74 -19.09
C LEU A 115 -10.41 -25.72 -17.96
N ALA A 116 -11.71 -25.87 -18.29
CA ALA A 116 -12.76 -25.95 -17.27
C ALA A 116 -12.61 -27.19 -16.37
N LYS A 117 -12.28 -28.35 -16.95
CA LYS A 117 -11.99 -29.58 -16.19
C LYS A 117 -10.75 -29.41 -15.31
N ALA A 118 -9.69 -28.81 -15.84
CA ALA A 118 -8.47 -28.54 -15.07
C ALA A 118 -8.76 -27.64 -13.85
N ASN A 119 -9.57 -26.59 -14.00
CA ASN A 119 -9.97 -25.72 -12.89
C ASN A 119 -10.69 -26.50 -11.77
N ILE A 120 -11.60 -27.42 -12.13
CA ILE A 120 -12.28 -28.29 -11.15
C ILE A 120 -11.27 -29.15 -10.38
N VAL A 121 -10.28 -29.72 -11.08
CA VAL A 121 -9.22 -30.52 -10.45
C VAL A 121 -8.41 -29.67 -9.48
N PHE A 122 -8.00 -28.46 -9.86
CA PHE A 122 -7.24 -27.56 -8.97
C PHE A 122 -8.05 -27.15 -7.74
N VAL A 123 -9.33 -26.78 -7.90
CA VAL A 123 -10.22 -26.46 -6.77
C VAL A 123 -10.36 -27.67 -5.84
N GLY A 124 -10.47 -28.89 -6.40
CA GLY A 124 -10.48 -30.14 -5.62
C GLY A 124 -9.19 -30.36 -4.82
N LEU A 125 -8.03 -30.12 -5.42
CA LEU A 125 -6.73 -30.21 -4.73
C LEU A 125 -6.62 -29.19 -3.58
N TYR A 126 -7.07 -27.95 -3.80
CA TYR A 126 -7.09 -26.93 -2.74
C TYR A 126 -8.09 -27.26 -1.63
N ALA A 127 -9.24 -27.86 -1.96
CA ALA A 127 -10.20 -28.32 -0.97
C ALA A 127 -9.62 -29.47 -0.11
N ALA A 128 -8.93 -30.41 -0.74
CA ALA A 128 -8.25 -31.51 -0.05
C ALA A 128 -7.15 -30.99 0.90
N GLU A 129 -6.32 -30.05 0.44
CA GLU A 129 -5.31 -29.40 1.27
C GLU A 129 -5.95 -28.70 2.50
N ALA A 130 -7.01 -27.92 2.28
CA ALA A 130 -7.72 -27.25 3.37
C ALA A 130 -8.30 -28.26 4.37
N ALA A 131 -8.90 -29.36 3.89
CA ALA A 131 -9.41 -30.43 4.75
C ALA A 131 -8.31 -31.08 5.59
N VAL A 132 -7.15 -31.37 4.99
CA VAL A 132 -5.97 -31.91 5.70
C VAL A 132 -5.49 -30.92 6.78
N LYS A 133 -5.36 -29.63 6.45
CA LYS A 133 -4.91 -28.60 7.41
C LYS A 133 -5.92 -28.37 8.54
N ILE A 134 -7.23 -28.35 8.25
CA ILE A 134 -8.29 -28.19 9.25
C ILE A 134 -8.34 -29.39 10.21
N THR A 135 -8.22 -30.61 9.68
CA THR A 135 -8.23 -31.83 10.51
C THR A 135 -6.96 -31.96 11.36
N ALA A 136 -5.78 -31.64 10.80
CA ALA A 136 -4.51 -31.65 11.51
C ALA A 136 -4.48 -30.64 12.68
N LEU A 137 -4.68 -29.35 12.38
CA LEU A 137 -4.54 -28.25 13.34
C LEU A 137 -5.77 -28.13 14.26
N GLY A 138 -6.95 -28.53 13.78
CA GLY A 138 -8.22 -28.27 14.42
C GLY A 138 -8.71 -26.83 14.16
N TRP A 139 -10.02 -26.62 14.30
CA TRP A 139 -10.69 -25.38 13.89
C TRP A 139 -10.13 -24.11 14.55
N ARG A 140 -9.86 -24.15 15.87
CA ARG A 140 -9.39 -22.99 16.63
C ARG A 140 -8.01 -22.50 16.18
N LEU A 141 -7.07 -23.42 16.01
CA LEU A 141 -5.70 -23.09 15.62
C LEU A 141 -5.62 -22.70 14.14
N TYR A 142 -6.42 -23.36 13.30
CA TYR A 142 -6.54 -23.00 11.88
C TYR A 142 -7.00 -21.55 11.70
N TRP A 143 -8.03 -21.11 12.43
CA TRP A 143 -8.58 -19.75 12.31
C TRP A 143 -7.68 -18.66 12.88
N LYS A 144 -6.75 -19.01 13.79
CA LYS A 144 -5.84 -18.03 14.40
C LYS A 144 -4.83 -17.47 13.38
N ASN A 145 -4.41 -18.29 12.41
CA ASN A 145 -3.43 -17.88 11.40
C ASN A 145 -4.09 -17.11 10.24
N ASN A 146 -3.59 -15.92 9.93
CA ASN A 146 -4.08 -15.06 8.84
C ASN A 146 -4.01 -15.75 7.47
N TRP A 147 -2.92 -16.48 7.21
CA TRP A 147 -2.70 -17.15 5.93
C TRP A 147 -3.70 -18.29 5.69
N HIS A 148 -4.03 -19.05 6.74
CA HIS A 148 -5.02 -20.11 6.64
C HIS A 148 -6.43 -19.56 6.40
N ARG A 149 -6.79 -18.43 7.02
CA ARG A 149 -8.05 -17.72 6.74
C ARG A 149 -8.13 -17.22 5.31
N PHE A 150 -7.04 -16.66 4.80
CA PHE A 150 -6.94 -16.19 3.42
C PHE A 150 -7.09 -17.33 2.40
N ASP A 151 -6.39 -18.45 2.62
CA ASP A 151 -6.50 -19.63 1.76
C ASP A 151 -7.93 -20.19 1.71
N LEU A 152 -8.63 -20.21 2.85
CA LEU A 152 -10.02 -20.65 2.91
C LEU A 152 -10.95 -19.70 2.16
N LEU A 153 -10.72 -18.38 2.26
CA LEU A 153 -11.47 -17.39 1.50
C LEU A 153 -11.26 -17.58 -0.01
N LEU A 154 -10.02 -17.80 -0.45
CA LEU A 154 -9.73 -18.08 -1.86
C LEU A 154 -10.37 -19.41 -2.32
N LEU A 155 -10.42 -20.42 -1.46
CA LEU A 155 -11.15 -21.67 -1.74
C LEU A 155 -12.66 -21.42 -1.89
N ALA A 156 -13.26 -20.61 -1.02
CA ALA A 156 -14.68 -20.27 -1.11
C ALA A 156 -14.99 -19.51 -2.41
N LEU A 157 -14.16 -18.55 -2.81
CA LEU A 157 -14.29 -17.86 -4.10
C LEU A 157 -14.11 -18.81 -5.31
N GLY A 158 -13.21 -19.80 -5.18
CA GLY A 158 -13.04 -20.89 -6.16
C GLY A 158 -14.27 -21.77 -6.33
N LEU A 159 -14.91 -22.14 -5.23
CA LEU A 159 -16.17 -22.89 -5.26
C LEU A 159 -17.30 -22.05 -5.85
N LEU A 160 -17.33 -20.75 -5.53
CA LEU A 160 -18.32 -19.82 -6.07
C LEU A 160 -18.20 -19.67 -7.60
N ASP A 161 -16.98 -19.60 -8.14
CA ASP A 161 -16.73 -19.57 -9.59
C ASP A 161 -17.25 -20.82 -10.31
N LEU A 162 -17.27 -21.98 -9.64
CA LEU A 162 -17.84 -23.22 -10.20
C LEU A 162 -19.38 -23.22 -10.18
N VAL A 163 -19.98 -22.70 -9.10
CA VAL A 163 -21.44 -22.74 -8.89
C VAL A 163 -22.17 -21.67 -9.70
N VAL A 164 -21.62 -20.46 -9.81
CA VAL A 164 -22.30 -19.33 -10.46
C VAL A 164 -22.72 -19.60 -11.92
N PRO A 165 -21.84 -20.16 -12.79
CA PRO A 165 -22.24 -20.52 -14.15
C PRO A 165 -23.33 -21.58 -14.20
N ALA A 166 -23.35 -22.52 -13.24
CA ALA A 166 -24.35 -23.59 -13.18
C ALA A 166 -25.76 -23.05 -12.85
N LEU A 167 -25.85 -21.96 -12.10
CA LEU A 167 -27.11 -21.31 -11.73
C LEU A 167 -27.67 -20.34 -12.79
N GLN A 168 -26.95 -20.13 -13.92
CA GLN A 168 -27.35 -19.24 -15.02
C GLN A 168 -27.66 -17.78 -14.60
N LEU A 169 -27.07 -17.31 -13.49
CA LEU A 169 -27.33 -15.97 -12.94
C LEU A 169 -26.58 -14.90 -13.75
N ASN A 170 -27.26 -14.31 -14.74
CA ASN A 170 -26.67 -13.36 -15.69
C ASN A 170 -26.04 -12.10 -15.06
N TYR A 171 -26.52 -11.67 -13.89
CA TYR A 171 -25.99 -10.50 -13.16
C TYR A 171 -24.62 -10.77 -12.51
N LEU A 172 -24.27 -12.03 -12.26
CA LEU A 172 -22.97 -12.42 -11.68
C LEU A 172 -21.88 -12.64 -12.73
N ARG A 173 -22.09 -12.22 -13.99
CA ARG A 173 -21.06 -12.31 -15.04
C ARG A 173 -19.77 -11.58 -14.69
N VAL A 174 -19.84 -10.50 -13.89
CA VAL A 174 -18.65 -9.79 -13.39
C VAL A 174 -17.77 -10.69 -12.51
N LEU A 175 -18.36 -11.68 -11.83
CA LEU A 175 -17.63 -12.64 -10.99
C LEU A 175 -16.74 -13.58 -11.81
N ARG A 176 -16.77 -13.54 -13.15
CA ARG A 176 -15.74 -14.21 -13.97
C ARG A 176 -14.33 -13.69 -13.70
N VAL A 177 -14.19 -12.47 -13.17
CA VAL A 177 -12.92 -11.95 -12.68
C VAL A 177 -12.35 -12.78 -11.52
N LEU A 178 -13.20 -13.53 -10.80
CA LEU A 178 -12.76 -14.41 -9.71
C LEU A 178 -11.81 -15.50 -10.21
N ARG A 179 -11.79 -15.86 -11.50
CA ARG A 179 -10.77 -16.76 -12.05
C ARG A 179 -9.34 -16.28 -11.80
N LEU A 180 -9.13 -14.97 -11.69
CA LEU A 180 -7.84 -14.37 -11.36
C LEU A 180 -7.38 -14.66 -9.92
N GLN A 181 -8.25 -15.22 -9.06
CA GLN A 181 -7.86 -15.74 -7.74
C GLN A 181 -6.75 -16.78 -7.83
N GLY A 182 -6.62 -17.51 -8.96
CA GLY A 182 -5.50 -18.43 -9.21
C GLY A 182 -4.14 -17.72 -9.16
N VAL A 183 -4.05 -16.49 -9.68
CA VAL A 183 -2.85 -15.64 -9.60
C VAL A 183 -2.63 -15.15 -8.17
N ILE A 184 -3.70 -14.74 -7.48
CA ILE A 184 -3.63 -14.29 -6.09
C ILE A 184 -3.08 -15.40 -5.17
N ARG A 185 -3.32 -16.68 -5.49
CA ARG A 185 -2.75 -17.82 -4.76
C ARG A 185 -1.22 -17.88 -4.83
N LEU A 186 -0.55 -17.23 -5.80
CA LEU A 186 0.91 -17.13 -5.82
C LEU A 186 1.46 -16.42 -4.59
N MET A 187 0.66 -15.58 -3.93
CA MET A 187 1.04 -14.96 -2.64
C MET A 187 1.36 -16.00 -1.56
N ARG A 188 0.91 -17.25 -1.70
CA ARG A 188 1.32 -18.37 -0.83
C ARG A 188 2.82 -18.58 -0.81
N ALA A 189 3.50 -18.30 -1.91
CA ALA A 189 4.95 -18.36 -2.01
C ALA A 189 5.62 -17.48 -0.93
N ALA A 190 4.98 -16.35 -0.57
CA ALA A 190 5.45 -15.42 0.45
C ALA A 190 5.34 -15.97 1.89
N ARG A 191 4.61 -17.06 2.12
CA ARG A 191 4.61 -17.76 3.42
C ARG A 191 5.82 -18.68 3.58
N SER A 192 6.33 -19.23 2.49
CA SER A 192 7.34 -20.29 2.56
C SER A 192 8.69 -19.72 3.03
N PRO A 193 9.22 -20.14 4.19
CA PRO A 193 10.44 -19.57 4.75
C PRO A 193 11.63 -19.71 3.81
N ALA A 194 11.73 -20.85 3.11
CA ALA A 194 12.80 -21.13 2.16
C ALA A 194 12.82 -20.15 0.98
N LEU A 195 11.64 -19.81 0.42
CA LEU A 195 11.56 -18.89 -0.71
C LEU A 195 11.68 -17.43 -0.27
N VAL A 196 11.21 -17.13 0.94
CA VAL A 196 11.38 -15.82 1.57
C VAL A 196 12.85 -15.54 1.87
N ALA A 197 13.59 -16.52 2.39
CA ALA A 197 15.04 -16.41 2.60
C ALA A 197 15.79 -16.18 1.29
N ALA A 198 15.40 -16.86 0.21
CA ALA A 198 15.98 -16.65 -1.12
C ALA A 198 15.66 -15.26 -1.73
N ALA A 199 14.61 -14.59 -1.25
CA ALA A 199 14.12 -13.31 -1.76
C ALA A 199 14.07 -12.22 -0.68
N SER A 200 14.98 -12.26 0.30
CA SER A 200 15.01 -11.33 1.45
C SER A 200 14.93 -9.87 1.02
N ASN A 201 15.69 -9.47 0.00
CA ASN A 201 15.68 -8.11 -0.55
C ASN A 201 14.32 -7.70 -1.14
N ILE A 202 13.62 -8.62 -1.82
CA ILE A 202 12.29 -8.35 -2.40
C ILE A 202 11.25 -8.27 -1.27
N ARG A 203 11.37 -9.12 -0.24
CA ARG A 203 10.51 -9.03 0.95
C ARG A 203 10.66 -7.67 1.61
N ALA A 204 11.88 -7.20 1.83
CA ALA A 204 12.14 -5.89 2.45
C ALA A 204 11.40 -4.79 1.67
N LEU A 205 11.58 -4.72 0.35
CA LEU A 205 10.90 -3.75 -0.52
C LEU A 205 9.36 -3.87 -0.48
N PHE A 206 8.83 -5.09 -0.39
CA PHE A 206 7.38 -5.28 -0.31
C PHE A 206 6.82 -4.87 1.05
N VAL A 207 7.54 -5.18 2.14
CA VAL A 207 7.18 -4.78 3.51
C VAL A 207 7.24 -3.27 3.66
N THR A 208 8.25 -2.59 3.09
CA THR A 208 8.31 -1.12 3.09
C THR A 208 7.14 -0.51 2.32
N LEU A 209 6.81 -1.06 1.15
CA LEU A 209 5.65 -0.63 0.39
C LEU A 209 4.35 -0.78 1.21
N LEU A 210 4.13 -1.93 1.85
CA LEU A 210 2.96 -2.13 2.71
C LEU A 210 2.94 -1.20 3.92
N ALA A 211 4.09 -0.93 4.53
CA ALA A 211 4.22 -0.03 5.66
C ALA A 211 3.87 1.42 5.31
N SER A 212 4.03 1.82 4.03
CA SER A 212 3.63 3.15 3.54
C SER A 212 2.13 3.29 3.23
N LEU A 213 1.38 2.18 3.09
CA LEU A 213 -0.05 2.20 2.74
C LEU A 213 -0.94 3.04 3.68
N PRO A 214 -0.79 3.00 5.02
CA PRO A 214 -1.62 3.82 5.91
C PRO A 214 -1.41 5.32 5.68
N ALA A 215 -0.17 5.74 5.43
CA ALA A 215 0.15 7.13 5.11
C ALA A 215 -0.45 7.54 3.74
N PHE A 216 -0.40 6.65 2.74
CA PHE A 216 -1.11 6.87 1.48
C PHE A 216 -2.62 6.94 1.66
N GLY A 217 -3.20 6.21 2.62
CA GLY A 217 -4.62 6.30 2.94
C GLY A 217 -5.04 7.73 3.34
N ASN A 218 -4.21 8.42 4.15
CA ASN A 218 -4.49 9.79 4.58
C ASN A 218 -4.42 10.78 3.41
N VAL A 219 -3.39 10.68 2.57
CA VAL A 219 -3.24 11.52 1.38
C VAL A 219 -4.35 11.20 0.37
N GLY A 220 -4.63 9.92 0.14
CA GLY A 220 -5.69 9.41 -0.72
C GLY A 220 -7.08 9.87 -0.31
N ALA A 221 -7.36 9.95 1.00
CA ALA A 221 -8.63 10.48 1.50
C ALA A 221 -8.81 11.97 1.15
N LEU A 222 -7.75 12.77 1.26
CA LEU A 222 -7.77 14.17 0.83
C LEU A 222 -7.97 14.29 -0.68
N ILE A 223 -7.29 13.45 -1.48
CA ILE A 223 -7.49 13.38 -2.93
C ILE A 223 -8.94 13.04 -3.27
N ALA A 224 -9.50 12.02 -2.61
CA ALA A 224 -10.86 11.59 -2.84
C ALA A 224 -11.88 12.71 -2.52
N LEU A 225 -11.64 13.51 -1.47
CA LEU A 225 -12.47 14.66 -1.14
C LEU A 225 -12.41 15.74 -2.22
N ILE A 226 -11.21 16.05 -2.72
CA ILE A 226 -11.01 17.00 -3.81
C ILE A 226 -11.74 16.50 -5.07
N PHE A 227 -11.52 15.23 -5.44
CA PHE A 227 -12.20 14.60 -6.59
C PHE A 227 -13.71 14.63 -6.44
N PHE A 228 -14.24 14.37 -5.24
CA PHE A 228 -15.67 14.43 -4.96
C PHE A 228 -16.24 15.83 -5.22
N MET A 229 -15.59 16.87 -4.69
CA MET A 229 -16.00 18.27 -4.88
C MET A 229 -16.00 18.66 -6.35
N TYR A 230 -14.90 18.37 -7.08
CA TYR A 230 -14.79 18.69 -8.50
C TYR A 230 -15.70 17.84 -9.38
N ALA A 231 -15.97 16.59 -9.01
CA ALA A 231 -16.90 15.74 -9.76
C ALA A 231 -18.33 16.29 -9.66
N TYR A 232 -18.75 16.71 -8.46
CA TYR A 232 -20.05 17.34 -8.27
C TYR A 232 -20.20 18.63 -9.09
N VAL A 233 -19.20 19.51 -9.01
CA VAL A 233 -19.16 20.76 -9.79
C VAL A 233 -19.12 20.46 -11.29
N GLY A 234 -18.33 19.48 -11.71
CA GLY A 234 -18.22 19.05 -13.11
C GLY A 234 -19.55 18.56 -13.67
N VAL A 235 -20.29 17.74 -12.91
CA VAL A 235 -21.64 17.29 -13.31
C VAL A 235 -22.60 18.46 -13.46
N TYR A 236 -22.58 19.40 -12.50
CA TYR A 236 -23.47 20.55 -12.51
C TYR A 236 -23.20 21.49 -13.69
N LEU A 237 -21.94 21.66 -14.09
CA LEU A 237 -21.56 22.64 -15.11
C LEU A 237 -21.43 22.05 -16.52
N PHE A 238 -20.98 20.80 -16.65
CA PHE A 238 -20.63 20.18 -17.92
C PHE A 238 -21.48 18.95 -18.26
N GLY A 239 -22.45 18.59 -17.41
CA GLY A 239 -23.30 17.41 -17.61
C GLY A 239 -24.16 17.45 -18.87
N THR A 240 -24.38 18.62 -19.46
CA THR A 240 -25.19 18.83 -20.66
C THR A 240 -24.38 19.04 -21.94
N LEU A 241 -23.04 18.92 -21.89
CA LEU A 241 -22.21 19.07 -23.08
C LEU A 241 -22.49 17.97 -24.12
N ASN A 242 -22.38 18.36 -25.39
CA ASN A 242 -22.49 17.46 -26.52
C ASN A 242 -21.21 16.63 -26.68
N TRP A 243 -21.34 15.49 -27.35
CA TRP A 243 -20.20 14.62 -27.65
C TRP A 243 -19.27 15.29 -28.66
N ASN A 244 -17.98 15.27 -28.37
CA ASN A 244 -16.90 15.77 -29.22
C ASN A 244 -15.60 14.95 -28.98
N ILE A 245 -14.45 15.48 -29.35
CA ILE A 245 -13.16 14.75 -29.36
C ILE A 245 -12.71 14.35 -27.94
N GLY A 246 -12.84 15.26 -26.97
CA GLY A 246 -12.52 15.06 -25.56
C GLY A 246 -13.69 14.50 -24.74
N ILE A 247 -14.89 15.07 -24.89
CA ILE A 247 -16.11 14.63 -24.19
C ILE A 247 -16.84 13.56 -25.03
N ASN A 248 -16.86 12.30 -24.59
CA ASN A 248 -17.46 11.18 -25.32
C ASN A 248 -18.21 10.20 -24.39
N GLU A 249 -18.82 9.16 -24.96
CA GLU A 249 -19.66 8.18 -24.22
C GLU A 249 -18.97 7.62 -22.96
N HIS A 250 -17.65 7.46 -23.01
CA HIS A 250 -16.85 6.88 -21.93
C HIS A 250 -16.17 7.93 -21.01
N VAL A 251 -16.11 9.20 -21.43
CA VAL A 251 -15.52 10.32 -20.69
C VAL A 251 -16.42 11.53 -20.76
N ASN A 252 -17.16 11.78 -19.69
CA ASN A 252 -18.10 12.89 -19.63
C ASN A 252 -18.48 13.23 -18.19
N PHE A 253 -19.26 14.29 -18.05
CA PHE A 253 -19.75 14.77 -16.76
C PHE A 253 -21.24 14.51 -16.57
N ARG A 254 -21.85 13.52 -17.26
CA ARG A 254 -23.31 13.28 -17.14
C ARG A 254 -23.71 12.70 -15.78
N ASN A 255 -22.82 11.90 -15.17
CA ASN A 255 -23.03 11.33 -13.85
C ASN A 255 -21.75 11.41 -13.02
N PHE A 256 -21.88 11.25 -11.71
CA PHE A 256 -20.77 11.39 -10.77
C PHE A 256 -19.59 10.44 -11.08
N ILE A 257 -19.86 9.18 -11.45
CA ILE A 257 -18.80 8.19 -11.71
C ILE A 257 -18.00 8.53 -12.98
N MET A 258 -18.69 8.96 -14.04
CA MET A 258 -18.05 9.42 -15.28
C MET A 258 -17.30 10.74 -15.07
N ALA A 259 -17.83 11.64 -14.23
CA ALA A 259 -17.11 12.85 -13.84
C ALA A 259 -15.82 12.50 -13.06
N CYS A 260 -15.88 11.55 -12.13
CA CYS A 260 -14.70 11.03 -11.45
C CYS A 260 -13.69 10.38 -12.41
N SER A 261 -14.13 9.61 -13.41
CA SER A 261 -13.23 9.00 -14.40
C SER A 261 -12.60 10.04 -15.34
N ALA A 262 -13.35 11.07 -15.73
CA ALA A 262 -12.85 12.21 -16.50
C ALA A 262 -11.80 12.99 -15.70
N LEU A 263 -12.07 13.29 -14.42
CA LEU A 263 -11.13 13.94 -13.53
C LEU A 263 -9.88 13.08 -13.29
N LEU A 264 -10.01 11.75 -13.22
CA LEU A 264 -8.86 10.86 -13.12
C LEU A 264 -7.95 10.94 -14.35
N ARG A 265 -8.52 10.97 -15.57
CA ARG A 265 -7.75 11.15 -16.81
C ARG A 265 -6.99 12.48 -16.80
N VAL A 266 -7.69 13.57 -16.47
CA VAL A 266 -7.08 14.90 -16.37
C VAL A 266 -5.98 14.92 -15.29
N ALA A 267 -6.21 14.27 -14.14
CA ALA A 267 -5.22 14.19 -13.05
C ALA A 267 -3.97 13.37 -13.44
N THR A 268 -4.10 12.38 -14.32
CA THR A 268 -2.94 11.67 -14.89
C THR A 268 -2.22 12.46 -15.98
N GLY A 269 -2.72 13.65 -16.35
CA GLY A 269 -2.22 14.43 -17.48
C GLY A 269 -2.59 13.83 -18.84
N ASP A 270 -3.53 12.89 -18.88
CA ASP A 270 -3.96 12.22 -20.11
C ASP A 270 -5.13 12.97 -20.76
N ASN A 271 -4.95 13.31 -22.04
CA ASN A 271 -5.95 13.93 -22.92
C ASN A 271 -6.72 15.15 -22.33
N TRP A 272 -6.13 15.83 -21.35
CA TRP A 272 -6.77 16.93 -20.62
C TRP A 272 -7.07 18.14 -21.51
N SER A 273 -6.22 18.40 -22.51
CA SER A 273 -6.34 19.52 -23.42
C SER A 273 -7.60 19.43 -24.28
N ASN A 274 -7.94 18.24 -24.78
CA ASN A 274 -9.14 18.03 -25.58
C ASN A 274 -10.41 18.11 -24.74
N ILE A 275 -10.38 17.57 -23.51
CA ILE A 275 -11.48 17.72 -22.54
C ILE A 275 -11.72 19.20 -22.24
N LEU A 276 -10.64 19.96 -22.03
CA LEU A 276 -10.71 21.40 -21.78
C LEU A 276 -11.32 22.15 -22.96
N LEU A 277 -10.84 21.90 -24.18
CA LEU A 277 -11.31 22.58 -25.40
C LEU A 277 -12.81 22.37 -25.63
N ASP A 278 -13.31 21.18 -25.30
CA ASP A 278 -14.74 20.87 -25.41
C ASP A 278 -15.60 21.51 -24.32
N CYS A 279 -15.01 21.85 -23.18
CA CYS A 279 -15.67 22.60 -22.11
C CYS A 279 -15.71 24.12 -22.38
N ILE A 280 -14.99 24.61 -23.39
CA ILE A 280 -15.04 26.01 -23.78
C ILE A 280 -16.28 26.22 -24.65
N PRO A 281 -17.18 27.17 -24.29
CA PRO A 281 -18.32 27.50 -25.14
C PRO A 281 -17.81 27.99 -26.51
N GLN A 282 -18.16 27.25 -27.57
CA GLN A 282 -17.91 27.68 -28.94
C GLN A 282 -18.81 28.88 -29.26
N PRO A 283 -18.29 29.99 -29.82
CA PRO A 283 -19.14 31.07 -30.29
C PRO A 283 -20.04 30.52 -31.41
N GLN A 284 -21.36 30.57 -31.19
CA GLN A 284 -22.31 30.43 -32.27
C GLN A 284 -22.13 31.65 -33.18
N CYS A 285 -21.41 31.48 -34.30
CA CYS A 285 -21.43 32.46 -35.38
C CYS A 285 -22.79 32.36 -36.06
N ASP A 286 -23.75 33.20 -35.67
CA ASP A 286 -24.94 33.46 -36.47
C ASP A 286 -24.53 34.17 -37.77
N PRO A 287 -24.89 33.66 -38.96
CA PRO A 287 -24.41 34.20 -40.24
C PRO A 287 -25.18 35.44 -40.76
N GLU A 288 -25.91 36.19 -39.92
CA GLU A 288 -26.86 37.21 -40.41
C GLU A 288 -26.61 38.68 -39.98
N VAL A 289 -25.40 39.08 -39.60
CA VAL A 289 -25.12 40.50 -39.32
C VAL A 289 -23.96 41.04 -40.17
N ALA A 290 -24.21 41.17 -41.47
CA ALA A 290 -23.44 42.06 -42.34
C ALA A 290 -24.11 43.45 -42.32
N ILE A 291 -23.56 44.40 -41.55
CA ILE A 291 -24.00 45.80 -41.57
C ILE A 291 -22.93 46.64 -42.28
N ASN A 292 -23.29 47.12 -43.48
CA ASN A 292 -22.55 48.10 -44.25
C ASN A 292 -22.60 49.48 -43.56
N PHE A 293 -21.45 50.15 -43.48
CA PHE A 293 -21.35 51.55 -43.06
C PHE A 293 -20.53 52.37 -44.05
N THR A 294 -21.02 53.56 -44.40
CA THR A 294 -20.29 54.84 -44.61
C THR A 294 -21.31 56.00 -44.78
N PRO A 295 -20.95 57.30 -44.63
CA PRO A 295 -20.81 58.03 -43.35
C PRO A 295 -21.66 59.36 -43.37
N THR A 296 -21.82 60.22 -42.35
CA THR A 296 -20.81 61.08 -41.70
C THR A 296 -21.39 61.92 -40.53
N LEU A 297 -20.77 61.76 -39.36
CA LEU A 297 -20.25 62.81 -38.46
C LEU A 297 -21.13 63.63 -37.48
N THR A 298 -22.46 63.71 -37.56
CA THR A 298 -23.22 64.55 -36.59
C THR A 298 -23.97 63.80 -35.49
N LEU A 299 -24.23 62.51 -35.66
CA LEU A 299 -24.80 61.65 -34.63
C LEU A 299 -23.73 61.02 -33.71
N ALA A 300 -22.48 61.00 -34.17
CA ALA A 300 -21.37 60.28 -33.55
C ALA A 300 -21.00 60.79 -32.16
N LEU A 301 -21.12 62.08 -31.87
CA LEU A 301 -20.66 62.64 -30.60
C LEU A 301 -21.68 62.44 -29.46
N ALA A 302 -22.98 62.55 -29.75
CA ALA A 302 -24.06 62.35 -28.78
C ALA A 302 -24.28 60.86 -28.45
N LEU A 303 -24.16 59.98 -29.46
CA LEU A 303 -24.11 58.53 -29.22
C LEU A 303 -22.80 58.14 -28.54
N ALA A 304 -21.64 58.70 -28.90
CA ALA A 304 -20.37 58.31 -28.26
C ALA A 304 -20.38 58.53 -26.74
N LEU A 305 -20.99 59.59 -26.21
CA LEU A 305 -20.99 59.82 -24.76
C LEU A 305 -21.98 58.90 -24.02
N ASN A 306 -23.19 58.70 -24.58
CA ASN A 306 -24.23 57.88 -23.96
C ASN A 306 -23.97 56.38 -24.16
N LEU A 307 -23.35 56.01 -25.29
CA LEU A 307 -22.80 54.69 -25.55
C LEU A 307 -21.52 54.47 -24.74
N ALA A 308 -20.61 55.44 -24.57
CA ALA A 308 -19.43 55.21 -23.72
C ALA A 308 -19.79 55.01 -22.25
N LEU A 309 -20.81 55.69 -21.72
CA LEU A 309 -21.25 55.48 -20.34
C LEU A 309 -22.04 54.18 -20.17
N ASN A 310 -22.99 53.88 -21.07
CA ASN A 310 -23.72 52.61 -21.04
C ASN A 310 -22.84 51.42 -21.43
N LEU A 311 -21.88 51.57 -22.33
CA LEU A 311 -20.88 50.56 -22.68
C LEU A 311 -19.89 50.45 -21.55
N ALA A 312 -19.34 51.51 -20.94
CA ALA A 312 -18.45 51.33 -19.79
C ALA A 312 -19.17 50.66 -18.61
N LEU A 313 -20.45 50.99 -18.34
CA LEU A 313 -21.22 50.34 -17.28
C LEU A 313 -21.66 48.92 -17.66
N ASN A 314 -22.19 48.67 -18.88
CA ASN A 314 -22.52 47.31 -19.34
C ASN A 314 -21.28 46.46 -19.59
N LEU A 315 -20.14 47.02 -19.97
CA LEU A 315 -18.89 46.33 -20.25
C LEU A 315 -18.11 46.14 -18.96
N ALA A 316 -18.26 46.98 -17.93
CA ALA A 316 -17.74 46.71 -16.59
C ALA A 316 -18.64 45.72 -15.83
N LEU A 317 -19.97 45.82 -15.97
CA LEU A 317 -20.92 44.87 -15.39
C LEU A 317 -20.88 43.54 -16.17
N ASN A 318 -20.75 43.53 -17.50
CA ASN A 318 -20.47 42.33 -18.31
C ASN A 318 -18.99 41.91 -18.24
N LEU A 319 -17.98 42.72 -17.95
CA LEU A 319 -16.64 42.16 -17.63
C LEU A 319 -16.69 41.55 -16.23
N ALA A 320 -17.42 42.12 -15.27
CA ALA A 320 -17.55 41.54 -13.93
C ALA A 320 -18.46 40.30 -13.90
N LEU A 321 -19.49 40.21 -14.78
CA LEU A 321 -20.37 39.04 -14.94
C LEU A 321 -19.95 38.08 -16.09
N ASN A 322 -19.24 38.55 -17.12
CA ASN A 322 -18.73 37.79 -18.29
C ASN A 322 -17.18 37.79 -18.46
N LEU A 323 -16.34 38.22 -17.51
CA LEU A 323 -15.07 37.49 -17.23
C LEU A 323 -15.39 36.18 -16.51
N ASN A 324 -16.24 35.43 -17.20
CA ASN A 324 -16.19 34.02 -17.40
C ASN A 324 -16.01 33.22 -16.11
N LEU A 325 -17.15 32.92 -15.46
CA LEU A 325 -17.24 31.74 -14.62
C LEU A 325 -16.58 30.54 -15.33
N ASN A 326 -16.71 30.42 -16.66
CA ASN A 326 -16.01 29.40 -17.48
C ASN A 326 -14.49 29.58 -17.61
N LEU A 327 -13.91 30.78 -17.61
CA LEU A 327 -12.45 30.99 -17.67
C LEU A 327 -11.84 30.87 -16.27
N ALA A 328 -12.51 31.40 -15.23
CA ALA A 328 -12.12 31.21 -13.84
C ALA A 328 -12.24 29.73 -13.42
N LEU A 329 -13.26 29.01 -13.89
CA LEU A 329 -13.43 27.57 -13.70
C LEU A 329 -12.50 26.76 -14.59
N ASN A 330 -12.24 27.13 -15.84
CA ASN A 330 -11.22 26.46 -16.67
C ASN A 330 -9.81 26.70 -16.13
N LEU A 331 -9.51 27.89 -15.61
CA LEU A 331 -8.26 28.19 -14.94
C LEU A 331 -8.19 27.45 -13.61
N ALA A 332 -9.27 27.39 -12.81
CA ALA A 332 -9.32 26.63 -11.57
C ALA A 332 -9.27 25.11 -11.78
N LEU A 333 -9.86 24.57 -12.86
CA LEU A 333 -9.74 23.16 -13.25
C LEU A 333 -8.35 22.85 -13.79
N ASN A 334 -7.77 23.70 -14.63
CA ASN A 334 -6.39 23.50 -15.09
C ASN A 334 -5.39 23.64 -13.94
N LEU A 335 -5.51 24.65 -13.08
CA LEU A 335 -4.61 24.83 -11.93
C LEU A 335 -4.83 23.72 -10.90
N ALA A 336 -6.08 23.38 -10.55
CA ALA A 336 -6.37 22.34 -9.56
C ALA A 336 -6.28 20.91 -10.08
N LEU A 337 -6.25 20.64 -11.39
CA LEU A 337 -5.97 19.29 -11.92
C LEU A 337 -4.59 19.11 -12.52
N SER A 338 -3.81 20.16 -12.78
CA SER A 338 -2.38 20.01 -13.13
C SER A 338 -1.45 20.18 -11.92
N VAL A 339 -1.76 21.09 -10.98
CA VAL A 339 -0.94 21.31 -9.78
C VAL A 339 -1.21 20.26 -8.72
N VAL A 340 -2.46 19.81 -8.56
CA VAL A 340 -2.79 18.79 -7.55
C VAL A 340 -2.04 17.48 -7.84
N PRO A 341 -2.03 16.89 -9.05
CA PRO A 341 -1.21 15.71 -9.31
C PRO A 341 0.29 15.91 -9.10
N VAL A 342 0.84 17.10 -9.39
CA VAL A 342 2.26 17.39 -9.13
C VAL A 342 2.54 17.45 -7.63
N ILE A 343 1.68 18.11 -6.86
CA ILE A 343 1.77 18.13 -5.39
C ILE A 343 1.57 16.72 -4.83
N LEU A 344 0.65 15.94 -5.38
CA LEU A 344 0.36 14.58 -4.94
C LEU A 344 1.48 13.61 -5.29
N LEU A 345 2.08 13.72 -6.47
CA LEU A 345 3.27 12.97 -6.85
C LEU A 345 4.43 13.36 -5.92
N SER A 346 4.57 14.65 -5.59
CA SER A 346 5.57 15.13 -4.65
C SER A 346 5.34 14.58 -3.24
N LEU A 347 4.09 14.53 -2.77
CA LEU A 347 3.71 13.93 -1.48
C LEU A 347 3.88 12.41 -1.49
N PHE A 348 3.53 11.74 -2.58
CA PHE A 348 3.72 10.30 -2.75
C PHE A 348 5.22 9.96 -2.68
N CYS A 349 6.05 10.64 -3.47
CA CYS A 349 7.49 10.48 -3.43
C CYS A 349 8.04 10.78 -2.03
N ALA A 350 7.56 11.82 -1.35
CA ALA A 350 7.99 12.12 0.01
C ALA A 350 7.67 10.98 0.99
N VAL A 351 6.45 10.41 0.93
CA VAL A 351 6.05 9.29 1.79
C VAL A 351 6.84 8.02 1.47
N VAL A 352 7.09 7.73 0.19
CA VAL A 352 7.91 6.58 -0.23
C VAL A 352 9.35 6.75 0.25
N ILE A 353 9.98 7.89 -0.03
CA ILE A 353 11.37 8.17 0.37
C ILE A 353 11.48 8.09 1.88
N GLU A 354 10.54 8.66 2.63
CA GLU A 354 10.58 8.59 4.09
C GLU A 354 10.44 7.15 4.62
N THR A 355 9.57 6.35 4.01
CA THR A 355 9.40 4.95 4.43
C THR A 355 10.64 4.14 4.07
N PHE A 356 11.23 4.41 2.91
CA PHE A 356 12.47 3.80 2.46
C PHE A 356 13.65 4.19 3.35
N GLU A 357 13.80 5.47 3.71
CA GLU A 357 14.84 5.97 4.62
C GLU A 357 14.73 5.30 5.99
N LYS A 358 13.52 5.20 6.56
CA LYS A 358 13.32 4.48 7.83
C LYS A 358 13.70 3.01 7.78
N THR A 359 13.43 2.33 6.67
CA THR A 359 13.81 0.93 6.54
C THR A 359 15.30 0.77 6.23
N SER A 360 15.88 1.68 5.45
CA SER A 360 17.33 1.73 5.22
C SER A 360 18.08 1.98 6.53
N ASP A 361 17.62 2.91 7.36
CA ASP A 361 18.18 3.15 8.69
C ASP A 361 18.10 1.88 9.55
N GLN A 362 17.00 1.12 9.47
CA GLN A 362 16.84 -0.15 10.20
C GLN A 362 17.76 -1.26 9.69
N GLU A 363 18.16 -1.26 8.41
CA GLU A 363 19.16 -2.19 7.89
C GLU A 363 20.57 -1.87 8.41
N GLU A 364 20.86 -0.60 8.73
CA GLU A 364 22.12 -0.20 9.36
C GLU A 364 22.18 -0.45 10.88
N TRP A 365 21.05 -0.75 11.52
CA TRP A 365 21.03 -1.07 12.95
C TRP A 365 21.85 -2.31 13.23
N LYS A 366 22.54 -2.31 14.38
CA LYS A 366 23.33 -3.48 14.79
C LYS A 366 22.43 -4.68 14.98
N LEU A 367 21.22 -4.45 15.49
CA LEU A 367 20.21 -5.46 15.73
C LEU A 367 19.01 -5.23 14.80
N SER A 368 18.81 -6.14 13.85
CA SER A 368 17.65 -6.06 12.96
C SER A 368 16.39 -6.61 13.66
N PRO A 369 15.18 -6.10 13.31
CA PRO A 369 13.92 -6.67 13.78
C PRO A 369 13.76 -8.16 13.43
N GLU A 370 14.38 -8.60 12.33
CA GLU A 370 14.35 -10.00 11.89
C GLU A 370 15.08 -10.93 12.85
N ALA A 371 16.19 -10.46 13.44
CA ALA A 371 16.94 -11.24 14.43
C ALA A 371 16.14 -11.43 15.74
N LEU A 372 15.31 -10.44 16.12
CA LEU A 372 14.36 -10.59 17.22
C LEU A 372 13.27 -11.62 16.91
N GLU A 373 12.76 -11.66 15.67
CA GLU A 373 11.81 -12.70 15.25
C GLU A 373 12.44 -14.10 15.31
N GLU A 374 13.69 -14.24 14.85
CA GLU A 374 14.45 -15.48 14.93
C GLU A 374 14.61 -15.94 16.39
N PHE A 375 14.98 -15.03 17.30
CA PHE A 375 15.03 -15.30 18.73
C PHE A 375 13.70 -15.85 19.27
N VAL A 376 12.55 -15.25 18.93
CA VAL A 376 11.24 -15.76 19.35
C VAL A 376 10.97 -17.15 18.79
N THR A 377 11.34 -17.42 17.53
CA THR A 377 11.14 -18.74 16.93
C THR A 377 11.96 -19.82 17.61
N LEU A 378 13.26 -19.58 17.84
CA LEU A 378 14.14 -20.52 18.51
C LEU A 378 13.75 -20.72 19.97
N TRP A 379 13.36 -19.65 20.66
CA TRP A 379 12.85 -19.74 22.03
C TRP A 379 11.63 -20.69 22.13
N SER A 380 10.74 -20.65 21.14
CA SER A 380 9.53 -21.48 21.13
C SER A 380 9.79 -22.98 21.00
N GLU A 381 10.99 -23.39 20.55
CA GLU A 381 11.38 -24.81 20.53
C GLU A 381 11.54 -25.36 21.96
N TYR A 382 12.13 -24.55 22.84
CA TYR A 382 12.46 -24.92 24.23
C TYR A 382 11.33 -24.61 25.22
N ASP A 383 10.61 -23.51 25.03
CA ASP A 383 9.49 -23.12 25.89
C ASP A 383 8.39 -24.20 25.92
N ASP A 384 7.86 -24.53 27.09
CA ASP A 384 6.72 -25.41 27.30
C ASP A 384 5.37 -24.65 27.27
N GLY A 385 5.42 -23.35 26.99
CA GLY A 385 4.29 -22.42 26.99
C GLY A 385 4.15 -21.66 28.31
N SER A 386 5.14 -21.75 29.21
CA SER A 386 5.20 -20.99 30.46
C SER A 386 5.75 -19.57 30.25
N GLY A 387 6.41 -19.30 29.11
CA GLY A 387 7.19 -18.07 28.91
C GLY A 387 8.54 -18.09 29.64
N THR A 388 8.99 -19.27 30.10
CA THR A 388 10.24 -19.46 30.82
C THR A 388 10.96 -20.75 30.37
N ILE A 389 12.28 -20.76 30.34
CA ILE A 389 13.08 -21.95 29.96
C ILE A 389 14.02 -22.39 31.09
N ALA A 390 14.56 -23.60 31.02
CA ALA A 390 15.58 -24.05 31.97
C ALA A 390 16.93 -23.35 31.67
N PRO A 391 17.78 -23.08 32.68
CA PRO A 391 19.08 -22.44 32.46
C PRO A 391 19.99 -23.17 31.46
N ARG A 392 19.94 -24.50 31.40
CA ARG A 392 20.69 -25.30 30.42
C ARG A 392 20.19 -25.11 28.99
N GLU A 393 18.88 -24.91 28.82
CA GLU A 393 18.27 -24.67 27.50
C GLU A 393 18.65 -23.29 26.98
N LEU A 394 18.93 -22.32 27.86
CA LEU A 394 19.47 -21.01 27.47
C LEU A 394 20.86 -21.15 26.82
N GLU A 395 21.73 -22.00 27.38
CA GLU A 395 23.07 -22.25 26.81
C GLU A 395 22.95 -22.83 25.38
N GLU A 396 22.07 -23.82 25.18
CA GLU A 396 21.79 -24.40 23.86
C GLU A 396 21.16 -23.41 22.88
N LEU A 397 20.30 -22.52 23.38
CA LEU A 397 19.68 -21.46 22.59
C LEU A 397 20.72 -20.44 22.09
N LEU A 398 21.64 -20.01 22.96
CA LEU A 398 22.69 -19.04 22.62
C LEU A 398 23.69 -19.58 21.57
N LEU A 399 23.88 -20.90 21.52
CA LEU A 399 24.69 -21.57 20.50
C LEU A 399 23.98 -21.65 19.14
N LYS A 400 22.65 -21.70 19.12
CA LYS A 400 21.86 -21.71 17.88
C LYS A 400 21.67 -20.31 17.30
N LEU A 401 21.61 -19.28 18.15
CA LEU A 401 21.50 -17.89 17.73
C LEU A 401 22.81 -17.40 17.13
N GLU A 402 22.73 -16.82 15.92
CA GLU A 402 23.87 -16.15 15.30
C GLU A 402 24.15 -14.78 15.97
N PRO A 403 25.39 -14.28 15.92
CA PRO A 403 25.71 -12.91 16.34
C PRO A 403 24.85 -11.91 15.56
N PRO A 404 24.32 -10.84 16.19
CA PRO A 404 24.75 -10.25 17.47
C PRO A 404 23.98 -10.69 18.73
N LEU A 405 22.84 -11.39 18.61
CA LEU A 405 22.03 -11.86 19.75
C LEU A 405 22.63 -13.09 20.44
N GLY A 406 23.33 -13.93 19.69
CA GLY A 406 23.96 -15.15 20.18
C GLY A 406 25.43 -15.24 19.86
N LEU A 407 25.97 -16.43 20.12
CA LEU A 407 27.40 -16.73 19.98
C LEU A 407 27.70 -17.56 18.72
N GLY A 408 26.66 -18.16 18.12
CA GLY A 408 26.75 -19.07 17.00
C GLY A 408 27.33 -20.44 17.36
N SER A 409 27.22 -21.39 16.41
CA SER A 409 27.58 -22.80 16.63
C SER A 409 29.08 -23.06 16.82
N MET A 410 29.92 -22.05 16.57
CA MET A 410 31.38 -22.14 16.67
C MET A 410 31.92 -21.73 18.05
N ALA A 411 31.07 -21.25 18.96
CA ALA A 411 31.49 -20.79 20.27
C ALA A 411 31.73 -21.95 21.25
N ASP A 412 32.80 -21.84 22.05
CA ASP A 412 33.11 -22.83 23.08
C ASP A 412 32.22 -22.64 24.32
N ASN A 413 31.99 -23.71 25.08
CA ASN A 413 31.23 -23.65 26.35
C ASN A 413 31.79 -22.61 27.34
N LYS A 414 33.09 -22.30 27.28
CA LYS A 414 33.70 -21.25 28.12
C LYS A 414 33.23 -19.85 27.73
N ASP A 415 33.02 -19.62 26.43
CA ASP A 415 32.56 -18.33 25.92
C ASP A 415 31.08 -18.14 26.23
N VAL A 416 30.27 -19.21 26.12
CA VAL A 416 28.87 -19.22 26.57
C VAL A 416 28.75 -18.89 28.05
N LEU A 417 29.54 -19.55 28.91
CA LEU A 417 29.50 -19.28 30.35
C LEU A 417 29.93 -17.86 30.71
N ARG A 418 30.93 -17.30 30.01
CA ARG A 418 31.33 -15.89 30.19
C ARG A 418 30.21 -14.95 29.78
N PHE A 419 29.63 -15.17 28.61
CA PHE A 419 28.54 -14.36 28.11
C PHE A 419 27.31 -14.41 29.02
N VAL A 420 26.91 -15.59 29.49
CA VAL A 420 25.80 -15.77 30.45
C VAL A 420 26.10 -15.13 31.81
N TYR A 421 27.37 -15.12 32.25
CA TYR A 421 27.75 -14.45 33.49
C TYR A 421 27.68 -12.93 33.38
N ASP A 422 27.94 -12.37 32.20
CA ASP A 422 27.82 -10.94 31.94
C ASP A 422 26.35 -10.49 31.83
N LEU A 423 25.40 -11.42 31.62
CA LEU A 423 23.96 -11.15 31.57
C LEU A 423 23.32 -11.15 32.96
N ASP A 424 22.69 -10.04 33.36
CA ASP A 424 21.99 -9.93 34.64
C ASP A 424 20.52 -10.42 34.56
N ILE A 425 20.34 -11.72 34.30
CA ILE A 425 19.01 -12.31 34.14
C ILE A 425 18.49 -12.90 35.47
N PRO A 426 17.43 -12.33 36.08
CA PRO A 426 16.87 -12.86 37.31
C PRO A 426 16.13 -14.18 37.07
N LEU A 427 16.45 -15.21 37.86
CA LEU A 427 15.73 -16.49 37.83
C LEU A 427 14.38 -16.37 38.54
N VAL A 428 13.30 -16.70 37.83
CA VAL A 428 11.94 -16.75 38.38
C VAL A 428 11.56 -18.21 38.59
N ALA A 429 11.39 -18.62 39.85
CA ALA A 429 11.13 -20.02 40.23
C ALA A 429 12.17 -21.02 39.67
N GLY A 430 13.44 -20.60 39.59
CA GLY A 430 14.54 -21.42 39.05
C GLY A 430 14.55 -21.54 37.52
N ARG A 431 13.70 -20.79 36.81
CA ARG A 431 13.63 -20.74 35.34
C ARG A 431 13.97 -19.34 34.83
N VAL A 432 14.42 -19.28 33.59
CA VAL A 432 14.85 -18.07 32.89
C VAL A 432 13.64 -17.42 32.20
N PRO A 433 13.28 -16.16 32.50
CA PRO A 433 12.12 -15.49 31.92
C PRO A 433 12.37 -14.87 30.53
N PHE A 434 11.43 -15.04 29.59
CA PHE A 434 11.52 -14.59 28.20
C PHE A 434 11.84 -13.09 28.03
N HIS A 435 10.98 -12.22 28.56
CA HIS A 435 11.09 -10.77 28.32
C HIS A 435 12.36 -10.14 28.89
N LYS A 436 12.86 -10.66 30.02
CA LYS A 436 14.10 -10.18 30.62
C LYS A 436 15.30 -10.64 29.83
N THR A 437 15.30 -11.91 29.42
CA THR A 437 16.36 -12.45 28.56
C THR A 437 16.47 -11.67 27.26
N ALA A 438 15.35 -11.40 26.60
CA ALA A 438 15.33 -10.62 25.36
C ALA A 438 15.75 -9.15 25.50
N PHE A 439 15.82 -8.62 26.73
CA PHE A 439 16.22 -7.25 27.02
C PHE A 439 17.70 -7.15 27.42
N GLU A 440 18.22 -8.17 28.11
CA GLU A 440 19.63 -8.26 28.49
C GLU A 440 20.53 -8.71 27.34
N LEU A 441 20.00 -9.55 26.43
CA LEU A 441 20.60 -9.82 25.12
C LEU A 441 20.46 -8.61 24.20
#